data_AF-S4NZ83-F1
#
_entry.id   AF-S4NZ83-F1
#
_cell.length_a   1.000
_cell.length_b   1.000
_cell.length_c   1.000
_cell.angle_alpha   90.00
_cell.angle_beta   90.00
_cell.angle_gamma   90.00
#
_symmetry.space_group_name_H-M   'P 1'
#
loop_
_entity.id
_entity.type
_entity.pdbx_description
1 polymer ?
#
loop_
_entity_poly.entity_id
_entity_poly.type
_entity_poly.pdbx_seq_one_letter_code
_entity_poly.pdbx_strand_id
1 'polypeptide(L)' 'MKHREYGVVQRVDHHGRTAIVNWYRTYTSTDEPVPQLLYESEMSVYDLKDHPDFQYRPGTVVIRVANFT' A
#
# COMPACT_ATOMS: atom_id res chain seq x y z
N MET A 1 5.49 4.28 -19.35
CA MET A 1 4.86 5.22 -18.38
C MET A 1 4.73 4.48 -17.06
N LYS A 2 5.27 4.99 -15.95
CA LYS A 2 5.04 4.40 -14.61
C LYS A 2 3.54 4.52 -14.33
N HIS A 3 2.86 3.41 -14.09
CA HIS A 3 1.45 3.45 -13.70
C HIS A 3 1.32 4.16 -12.35
N ARG A 4 0.24 4.92 -12.15
CA ARG A 4 -0.12 5.39 -10.81
C ARG A 4 -0.68 4.18 -10.07
N GLU A 5 -0.12 3.90 -8.91
CA GLU A 5 -0.44 2.72 -8.10
C GLU A 5 -0.90 3.18 -6.72
N TYR A 6 -1.81 2.44 -6.11
CA TYR A 6 -2.15 2.55 -4.70
C TYR A 6 -2.05 1.18 -4.04
N GLY A 7 -1.62 1.16 -2.78
CA GLY A 7 -1.51 -0.06 -1.99
C GLY A 7 -2.69 -0.19 -1.03
N VAL A 8 -3.06 -1.42 -0.70
CA VAL A 8 -3.99 -1.74 0.40
C VAL A 8 -3.31 -2.73 1.33
N VAL A 9 -3.14 -2.35 2.59
CA VAL A 9 -2.59 -3.23 3.63
C VAL A 9 -3.51 -4.43 3.78
N GLN A 10 -2.97 -5.64 3.66
CA GLN A 10 -3.71 -6.89 3.83
C GLN A 10 -3.47 -7.48 5.23
N ARG A 11 -2.23 -7.44 5.69
CA ARG A 11 -1.80 -8.04 6.97
C ARG A 11 -0.73 -7.19 7.62
N VAL A 12 -0.66 -7.25 8.94
CA VAL A 12 0.35 -6.57 9.75
C VAL A 12 0.95 -7.57 10.73
N ASP A 13 2.27 -7.64 10.77
CA ASP A 13 3.02 -8.35 11.80
C ASP A 13 3.76 -7.33 12.68
N HIS A 14 3.21 -7.11 13.88
CA HIS A 14 3.79 -6.19 14.85
C HIS A 14 5.10 -6.71 15.45
N HIS A 15 5.29 -8.04 15.55
CA HIS A 15 6.53 -8.61 16.09
C HIS A 15 7.64 -8.52 15.05
N GLY A 16 7.35 -8.93 13.81
CA GLY A 16 8.27 -8.85 12.67
C GLY A 16 8.51 -7.43 12.17
N ARG A 17 7.66 -6.47 12.56
CA ARG A 17 7.70 -5.07 12.08
C ARG A 17 7.58 -5.04 10.55
N THR A 18 6.66 -5.81 10.01
CA THR A 18 6.36 -5.85 8.57
C THR A 18 4.85 -5.73 8.31
N ALA A 19 4.51 -5.31 7.10
CA ALA A 19 3.15 -5.31 6.59
C ALA A 19 3.12 -5.88 5.17
N ILE A 20 2.09 -6.63 4.86
CA ILE A 20 1.82 -7.13 3.50
C ILE A 20 0.88 -6.14 2.81
N VAL A 21 1.28 -5.65 1.64
CA VAL A 21 0.53 -4.66 0.86
C VAL A 21 0.27 -5.18 -0.54
N ASN A 22 -1.00 -5.18 -0.94
CA ASN A 22 -1.40 -5.41 -2.32
C ASN A 22 -1.42 -4.10 -3.08
N TRP A 23 -0.73 -4.04 -4.22
CA TRP A 23 -0.66 -2.88 -5.09
C TRP A 23 -1.61 -3.03 -6.26
N TYR A 24 -2.38 -1.98 -6.52
CA TYR A 24 -3.38 -1.94 -7.56
C TYR A 24 -3.11 -0.80 -8.53
N ARG A 25 -3.53 -0.99 -9.78
CA ARG A 25 -3.57 0.08 -10.77
C ARG A 25 -4.63 1.10 -10.37
N THR A 26 -4.27 2.38 -10.28
CA THR A 26 -5.26 3.45 -10.13
C THR A 26 -6.15 3.49 -11.39
N TYR A 27 -7.46 3.31 -11.21
CA TYR A 27 -8.45 3.52 -12.25
C TYR A 27 -8.95 4.97 -12.20
N THR A 28 -9.08 5.60 -13.37
CA THR A 28 -9.61 6.98 -13.49
C THR A 28 -10.99 7.01 -14.14
N SER A 29 -11.45 5.89 -14.70
CA SER A 29 -12.80 5.77 -15.22
C SER A 29 -13.77 5.50 -14.08
N THR A 30 -14.85 6.26 -14.04
CA THR A 30 -15.97 6.09 -13.08
C THR A 30 -17.00 5.07 -13.56
N ASP A 31 -16.97 4.69 -14.84
CA ASP A 31 -18.01 3.84 -15.44
C ASP A 31 -17.86 2.38 -14.96
N GLU A 32 -16.64 1.89 -14.79
CA GLU A 32 -16.33 0.55 -14.27
C GLU A 32 -15.05 0.57 -13.42
N PRO A 33 -15.14 1.00 -12.14
CA PRO A 33 -14.00 1.05 -11.24
C PRO A 33 -13.66 -0.35 -10.73
N VAL A 34 -12.96 -1.17 -11.55
CA VAL A 34 -12.47 -2.49 -11.13
C VAL A 34 -11.01 -2.37 -10.68
N PRO A 35 -10.70 -2.63 -9.39
CA PRO A 35 -9.33 -2.70 -8.92
C PRO A 35 -8.56 -3.81 -9.63
N GLN A 36 -7.51 -3.45 -10.39
CA GLN A 36 -6.61 -4.43 -10.99
C GLN A 36 -5.40 -4.63 -10.07
N LEU A 37 -5.30 -5.80 -9.43
CA LEU A 37 -4.12 -6.19 -8.66
C LEU A 37 -2.91 -6.28 -9.60
N LEU A 38 -1.80 -5.67 -9.19
CA LEU A 38 -0.54 -5.67 -9.93
C LEU A 38 0.46 -6.63 -9.28
N TYR A 39 0.73 -6.46 -7.98
CA TYR A 39 1.66 -7.30 -7.22
C TYR A 39 1.42 -7.14 -5.72
N GLU A 40 1.96 -8.07 -4.94
CA GLU A 40 2.05 -7.99 -3.48
C GLU A 40 3.49 -7.67 -3.08
N SER A 41 3.66 -6.90 -2.00
CA SER A 41 4.99 -6.67 -1.42
C SER A 41 4.94 -6.64 0.11
N GLU A 42 5.94 -7.23 0.74
CA GLU A 42 6.24 -6.97 2.14
C GLU A 42 6.93 -5.61 2.27
N MET A 43 6.45 -4.80 3.21
CA MET A 43 6.93 -3.45 3.47
C MET A 43 7.39 -3.34 4.93
N SER A 44 8.47 -2.62 5.16
CA SER A 44 8.82 -2.18 6.51
C SER A 44 7.72 -1.25 7.01
N VAL A 45 7.31 -1.49 8.24
CA VAL A 45 6.30 -0.68 8.92
C VAL A 45 6.73 0.77 9.13
N TYR A 46 8.04 1.02 9.15
CA TYR A 46 8.63 2.36 9.26
C TYR A 46 8.51 3.17 7.96
N ASP A 47 8.30 2.49 6.83
CA ASP A 47 8.12 3.14 5.52
C ASP A 47 6.67 3.60 5.29
N LEU A 48 5.74 3.16 6.13
CA LEU A 48 4.34 3.59 6.09
C LEU A 48 4.20 4.87 6.95
N LYS A 49 3.80 5.99 6.32
CA LYS A 49 3.68 7.29 7.00
C LYS A 49 2.53 7.30 8.04
N ASP A 50 2.62 8.23 9.00
CA ASP A 50 1.86 8.37 10.27
C ASP A 50 2.32 7.48 11.42
N HIS A 51 3.62 7.17 11.43
CA HIS A 51 4.18 6.24 12.38
C HIS A 51 4.93 6.88 13.57
N PRO A 52 4.36 6.88 14.78
CA PRO A 52 5.16 7.01 16.00
C PRO A 52 5.02 5.85 17.02
N ASP A 53 4.36 4.72 16.71
CA ASP A 53 4.42 3.37 17.37
C ASP A 53 3.36 2.35 16.82
N PHE A 54 2.57 2.75 15.80
CA PHE A 54 1.99 1.99 14.65
C PHE A 54 0.45 2.02 14.61
N GLN A 55 -0.18 2.77 13.69
CA GLN A 55 -1.63 2.65 13.40
C GLN A 55 -1.97 2.64 11.89
N TYR A 56 -1.78 1.48 11.27
CA TYR A 56 -2.43 1.05 10.02
C TYR A 56 -2.97 -0.37 10.23
N ARG A 57 -4.08 -0.71 9.57
CA ARG A 57 -4.80 -1.99 9.74
C ARG A 57 -5.04 -2.62 8.37
N PRO A 58 -5.38 -3.92 8.29
CA PRO A 58 -5.96 -4.47 7.08
C PRO A 58 -7.06 -3.55 6.52
N GLY A 59 -6.98 -3.20 5.24
CA GLY A 59 -7.86 -2.24 4.57
C GLY A 59 -7.33 -0.80 4.49
N THR A 60 -6.26 -0.44 5.20
CA THR A 60 -5.64 0.89 5.07
C THR A 60 -5.05 1.08 3.67
N VAL A 61 -5.39 2.19 3.01
CA VAL A 61 -4.84 2.57 1.70
C VAL A 61 -3.54 3.34 1.88
N VAL A 62 -2.52 3.00 1.09
CA VAL A 62 -1.20 3.64 1.11
C VAL A 62 -0.80 4.11 -0.29
N ILE A 63 -0.02 5.18 -0.36
CA ILE A 63 0.53 5.71 -1.60
C ILE A 63 2.03 5.95 -1.45
N ARG A 64 2.80 5.81 -2.54
CA ARG A 64 4.22 6.18 -2.54
C ARG A 64 4.35 7.68 -2.79
N VAL A 65 4.81 8.41 -1.78
CA VAL A 65 4.92 9.88 -1.82
C VAL A 65 6.29 10.38 -2.29
N ALA A 66 7.32 9.52 -2.29
CA ALA A 66 8.63 9.77 -2.88
C ALA A 66 9.38 8.44 -3.14
N ASN A 67 10.25 8.41 -4.15
CA ASN A 67 11.24 7.34 -4.33
C ASN A 67 12.60 7.90 -3.87
N PHE A 68 12.92 7.81 -2.59
CA PHE A 68 14.28 8.10 -2.14
C PHE A 68 15.12 6.84 -2.38
N THR A 69 15.96 6.90 -3.42
CA THR A 69 17.09 5.98 -3.64
C THR A 69 18.26 6.33 -2.74
#